data_AF-A0AAW9K487-F1
#
_entry.id   AF-A0AAW9K487-F1
#
_cell.length_a   1.000
_cell.length_b   1.000
_cell.length_c   1.000
_cell.angle_alpha   90.00
_cell.angle_beta   90.00
_cell.angle_gamma   90.00
#
_symmetry.space_group_name_H-M   'P 1'
#
loop_
_entity.id
_entity.type
_entity.pdbx_description
1 polymer ?
#
loop_
_entity_poly.entity_id
_entity_poly.type
_entity_poly.pdbx_seq_one_letter_code
_entity_poly.pdbx_strand_id
1 'polypeptide(L)'
;KERLKNNETVLCGPSGAGKSTLINTLINRIHMETGVVSEKIGRGKHTTRHSELIEIEDGYLVDSPGFSKIEIGFMEKEELRYCFPEFEEYNHNCKFRGCLHNKEPECAVKKALQESKINETRYNFYIRILEELLEGEKYKW
;
A
#
# COMPACT_ATOMS: atom_id res chain seq x y z
N LYS A 1 -8.38 18.79 -6.00
CA LYS A 1 -9.13 19.59 -5.01
C LYS A 1 -10.56 19.11 -4.86
N GLU A 2 -11.32 18.96 -5.95
CA GLU A 2 -12.69 18.39 -5.89
C GLU A 2 -12.81 17.09 -5.07
N ARG A 3 -11.90 16.13 -5.27
CA ARG A 3 -11.87 14.87 -4.49
C ARG A 3 -11.60 15.02 -2.99
N LEU A 4 -11.09 16.18 -2.55
CA LEU A 4 -10.80 16.47 -1.14
C LEU A 4 -11.99 17.11 -0.43
N LYS A 5 -12.95 17.64 -1.20
CA LYS A 5 -14.04 18.42 -0.64
C LYS A 5 -14.87 17.58 0.31
N ASN A 6 -15.10 18.07 1.53
CA ASN A 6 -15.83 17.36 2.61
C ASN A 6 -15.27 15.96 2.94
N ASN A 7 -13.98 15.70 2.68
CA ASN A 7 -13.36 14.40 2.94
C ASN A 7 -12.17 14.52 3.89
N GLU A 8 -11.90 13.44 4.62
CA GLU A 8 -10.64 13.22 5.34
C GLU A 8 -9.70 12.42 4.45
N THR A 9 -8.58 13.01 4.04
CA THR A 9 -7.66 12.42 3.07
C THR A 9 -6.29 12.22 3.71
N VAL A 10 -5.79 10.99 3.72
CA VAL A 10 -4.40 10.69 4.15
C VAL A 10 -3.51 10.55 2.92
N LEU A 11 -2.36 11.21 2.91
CA LEU A 11 -1.33 10.96 1.90
C LEU A 11 -0.37 9.86 2.38
N CYS A 12 -0.40 8.73 1.70
CA CYS A 12 0.46 7.57 1.98
C CYS A 12 1.51 7.40 0.87
N GLY A 13 2.71 6.98 1.24
CA GLY A 13 3.78 6.68 0.30
C GLY A 13 5.15 6.70 0.96
N PRO A 14 6.20 6.20 0.28
CA PRO A 14 7.52 6.08 0.88
C PRO A 14 8.12 7.44 1.24
N SER A 15 9.08 7.44 2.15
CA SER A 15 9.87 8.63 2.46
C SER A 15 10.56 9.15 1.19
N GLY A 16 10.42 10.44 0.90
CA GLY A 16 10.93 11.06 -0.33
C GLY A 16 9.99 11.02 -1.54
N ALA A 17 8.78 10.42 -1.44
CA ALA A 17 7.83 10.35 -2.56
C ALA A 17 7.16 11.70 -2.96
N GLY A 18 7.53 12.81 -2.33
CA GLY A 18 6.97 14.14 -2.63
C GLY A 18 5.65 14.49 -1.91
N LYS A 19 5.25 13.73 -0.87
CA LYS A 19 4.04 14.00 -0.06
C LYS A 19 3.98 15.45 0.46
N SER A 20 5.06 15.92 1.09
CA SER A 20 5.14 17.28 1.63
C SER A 20 5.03 18.37 0.56
N THR A 21 5.65 18.15 -0.60
CA THR A 21 5.54 19.05 -1.75
C THR A 21 4.12 19.11 -2.29
N LEU A 22 3.45 17.96 -2.38
CA LEU A 22 2.05 17.89 -2.81
C LEU A 22 1.12 18.61 -1.82
N ILE A 23 1.31 18.42 -0.52
CA ILE A 23 0.53 19.11 0.52
C ILE A 23 0.67 20.62 0.36
N ASN A 24 1.90 21.16 0.33
CA ASN A 24 2.16 22.60 0.15
C ASN A 24 1.47 23.16 -1.10
N THR A 25 1.46 22.38 -2.19
CA THR A 25 0.81 22.75 -3.45
C THR A 25 -0.72 22.78 -3.32
N LEU A 26 -1.32 21.82 -2.62
CA LEU A 26 -2.77 21.73 -2.44
C LEU A 26 -3.33 22.86 -1.57
N ILE A 27 -2.61 23.25 -0.53
CA ILE A 27 -3.02 24.28 0.43
C ILE A 27 -2.62 25.71 0.01
N ASN A 28 -1.92 25.87 -1.13
CA ASN A 28 -1.43 27.16 -1.63
C ASN A 28 -0.62 27.97 -0.59
N ARG A 29 0.06 27.31 0.34
CA ARG A 29 0.91 27.93 1.36
C ARG A 29 2.10 27.02 1.70
N ILE A 30 3.19 27.60 2.18
CA ILE A 30 4.31 26.84 2.73
C ILE A 30 3.91 26.42 4.15
N HIS A 31 3.48 25.17 4.31
CA HIS A 31 3.22 24.55 5.61
C HIS A 31 4.43 23.74 6.09
N MET A 32 5.16 23.15 5.14
CA MET A 32 6.40 22.42 5.41
C MET A 32 7.59 23.06 4.70
N GLU A 33 8.68 23.31 5.43
CA GLU A 33 9.98 23.62 4.81
C GLU A 33 10.46 22.41 4.00
N THR A 34 10.25 22.44 2.69
CA THR A 34 10.82 21.44 1.78
C THR A 34 12.30 21.74 1.57
N GLY A 35 13.13 21.36 2.54
CA GLY A 35 14.58 21.49 2.43
C GLY A 35 15.15 20.64 1.30
N VAL A 36 16.14 21.18 0.59
CA VAL A 36 16.97 20.42 -0.37
C VAL A 36 17.64 19.27 0.40
N VAL A 37 17.60 18.05 -0.14
CA VAL A 37 18.23 16.86 0.46
C VAL A 37 19.67 17.20 0.87
N SER A 38 19.96 17.23 2.18
CA SER A 38 21.26 17.71 2.65
C SER A 38 22.38 16.77 2.18
N GLU A 39 23.33 17.29 1.37
CA GLU A 39 24.47 16.56 0.80
C GLU A 39 25.46 16.02 1.84
N LYS A 40 25.36 16.40 3.12
CA LYS A 40 26.38 16.07 4.12
C LYS A 40 26.14 14.79 4.93
N ILE A 41 24.93 14.19 4.95
CA ILE A 41 24.62 13.03 5.82
C ILE A 41 23.69 11.97 5.17
N GLY A 42 23.30 12.11 3.89
CA GLY A 42 22.58 11.07 3.14
C GLY A 42 21.20 10.65 3.70
N ARG A 43 20.66 11.35 4.71
CA ARG A 43 19.31 11.17 5.24
C ARG A 43 18.70 12.54 5.51
N GLY A 44 17.75 12.93 4.66
CA GLY A 44 16.92 14.12 4.89
C GLY A 44 16.13 13.95 6.18
N LYS A 45 16.42 14.79 7.18
CA LYS A 45 15.87 14.69 8.53
C LYS A 45 14.96 15.88 8.83
N HIS A 46 13.80 15.87 8.18
CA HIS A 46 12.54 16.31 8.79
C HIS A 46 11.49 15.27 8.42
N THR A 47 11.45 14.20 9.20
CA THR A 47 10.34 13.25 9.20
C THR A 47 9.21 13.88 9.99
N THR A 48 8.01 14.05 9.42
CA THR A 48 6.82 14.41 10.19
C THR A 48 6.62 13.33 11.26
N ARG A 49 7.06 13.57 12.50
CA ARG A 49 7.00 12.59 13.60
C ARG A 49 5.61 12.51 14.23
N HIS A 50 4.77 13.50 13.94
CA HIS A 50 3.39 13.61 14.41
C HIS A 50 2.49 13.76 13.20
N SER A 51 1.32 13.13 13.22
CA SER A 51 0.32 13.36 12.19
C SER A 51 -0.44 14.65 12.46
N GLU A 52 -0.54 15.52 11.46
CA GLU A 52 -1.26 16.79 11.54
C GLU A 52 -2.46 16.78 10.59
N LEU A 53 -3.57 17.37 11.04
CA LEU A 53 -4.73 17.64 10.21
C LEU A 53 -4.66 19.06 9.66
N ILE A 54 -4.77 19.18 8.34
CA ILE A 54 -4.73 20.45 7.63
C ILE A 54 -6.08 20.68 6.95
N GLU A 55 -6.79 21.73 7.35
CA GLU A 55 -8.07 22.09 6.73
C GLU A 55 -7.91 22.42 5.24
N ILE A 56 -8.75 21.82 4.40
CA ILE A 56 -8.79 22.07 2.95
C ILE A 56 -10.16 21.73 2.39
N GLU A 57 -10.75 22.63 1.60
CA GLU A 57 -12.02 22.39 0.87
C GLU A 57 -13.14 21.82 1.79
N ASP A 58 -13.40 22.43 2.96
CA ASP A 58 -14.39 21.93 3.93
C ASP A 58 -14.12 20.51 4.46
N GLY A 59 -12.88 20.01 4.35
CA GLY A 59 -12.41 18.73 4.86
C GLY A 59 -10.99 18.81 5.44
N TYR A 60 -10.30 17.67 5.52
CA TYR A 60 -8.97 17.56 6.14
C TYR A 60 -7.99 16.77 5.30
N LEU A 61 -6.75 17.24 5.24
CA LEU A 61 -5.60 16.53 4.72
C LEU A 61 -4.69 16.12 5.88
N VAL A 62 -4.36 14.83 5.97
CA VAL A 62 -3.50 14.30 7.01
C VAL A 62 -2.06 14.24 6.50
N ASP A 63 -1.17 15.01 7.12
CA ASP A 63 0.27 14.78 6.94
C ASP A 63 0.68 13.57 7.79
N SER A 64 1.24 12.55 7.15
CA SER A 64 1.66 11.32 7.82
C SER A 64 3.11 10.99 7.48
N PRO A 65 3.91 10.47 8.44
CA PRO A 65 5.24 10.00 8.12
C PRO A 65 5.22 8.98 6.99
N GLY A 66 6.17 9.10 6.06
CA GLY A 66 6.38 8.09 5.05
C GLY A 66 6.88 6.77 5.66
N PHE A 67 6.53 5.66 5.04
CA PHE A 67 7.09 4.35 5.38
C PHE A 67 8.37 4.06 4.57
N SER A 68 9.31 3.31 5.12
CA SER A 68 10.45 2.75 4.36
C SER A 68 10.14 1.34 3.85
N LYS A 69 9.39 0.57 4.65
CA LYS A 69 8.85 -0.74 4.33
C LYS A 69 7.41 -0.81 4.84
N ILE A 70 6.54 -1.49 4.11
CA ILE A 70 5.20 -1.82 4.59
C ILE A 70 5.33 -3.14 5.35
N GLU A 71 5.00 -3.14 6.64
CA GLU A 71 4.88 -4.36 7.42
C GLU A 71 3.44 -4.87 7.34
N ILE A 72 3.28 -6.12 6.93
CA ILE A 72 1.98 -6.75 6.66
C ILE A 72 1.65 -7.87 7.65
N GLY A 73 2.50 -8.11 8.65
CA GLY A 73 2.36 -9.23 9.59
C GLY A 73 1.14 -9.15 10.52
N PHE A 74 0.32 -8.11 10.40
CA PHE A 74 -0.96 -7.96 11.09
C PHE A 74 -2.11 -8.71 10.39
N MET A 75 -1.92 -9.14 9.14
CA MET A 75 -2.94 -9.78 8.32
C MET A 75 -2.72 -11.30 8.26
N GLU A 76 -3.82 -12.07 8.24
CA GLU A 76 -3.76 -13.51 8.00
C GLU A 76 -3.57 -13.81 6.50
N LYS A 77 -2.80 -14.84 6.16
CA LYS A 77 -2.48 -15.18 4.76
C LYS A 77 -3.73 -15.47 3.90
N GLU A 78 -4.79 -15.99 4.51
CA GLU A 78 -6.06 -16.26 3.85
C GLU A 78 -6.79 -14.97 3.43
N GLU A 79 -6.54 -13.85 4.12
CA GLU A 79 -7.16 -12.56 3.84
C GLU A 79 -6.49 -11.84 2.65
N LEU A 80 -5.22 -12.15 2.38
CA LEU A 80 -4.43 -11.47 1.34
C LEU A 80 -5.11 -11.50 -0.03
N ARG A 81 -5.81 -12.59 -0.37
CA ARG A 81 -6.49 -12.75 -1.67
C ARG A 81 -7.59 -11.72 -1.91
N TYR A 82 -8.16 -11.13 -0.86
CA TYR A 82 -9.19 -10.10 -0.95
C TYR A 82 -8.62 -8.69 -1.13
N CYS A 83 -7.30 -8.53 -0.98
CA CYS A 83 -6.61 -7.26 -1.25
C CYS A 83 -6.27 -7.06 -2.74
N PHE A 84 -6.63 -8.01 -3.60
CA PHE A 84 -6.40 -8.00 -5.04
C PHE A 84 -7.75 -8.04 -5.76
N PRO A 85 -8.32 -6.88 -6.14
CA PRO A 85 -9.64 -6.80 -6.78
C PRO A 85 -9.78 -7.69 -8.02
N GLU A 86 -8.68 -7.88 -8.75
CA GLU A 86 -8.64 -8.76 -9.93
C GLU A 86 -8.88 -10.25 -9.62
N PHE A 87 -8.82 -10.67 -8.36
CA PHE A 87 -9.07 -12.06 -7.95
C PHE A 87 -10.52 -12.34 -7.56
N GLU A 88 -11.33 -11.29 -7.35
CA GLU A 88 -12.67 -11.41 -6.77
C GLU A 88 -13.56 -12.40 -7.53
N GLU A 89 -13.56 -12.31 -8.86
CA GLU A 89 -14.33 -13.20 -9.74
C GLU A 89 -13.90 -14.68 -9.65
N TYR A 90 -12.67 -14.96 -9.22
CA TYR A 90 -12.06 -16.29 -9.24
C TYR A 90 -11.95 -16.93 -7.84
N ASN A 91 -12.07 -16.15 -6.77
CA ASN A 91 -11.88 -16.59 -5.38
C ASN A 91 -12.76 -17.80 -5.00
N HIS A 92 -13.95 -17.89 -5.58
CA HIS A 92 -14.92 -18.96 -5.30
C HIS A 92 -14.89 -20.13 -6.31
N ASN A 93 -14.08 -20.01 -7.37
CA ASN A 93 -14.05 -20.98 -8.48
C ASN A 93 -12.91 -21.99 -8.37
N CYS A 94 -12.11 -21.92 -7.30
CA CYS A 94 -11.04 -22.88 -7.05
C CYS A 94 -11.61 -24.22 -6.57
N LYS A 95 -10.97 -25.32 -6.96
CA LYS A 95 -11.37 -26.67 -6.53
C LYS A 95 -11.33 -26.85 -5.01
N PHE A 96 -10.32 -26.25 -4.36
CA PHE A 96 -10.09 -26.40 -2.93
C PHE A 96 -10.61 -25.19 -2.16
N ARG A 97 -11.39 -25.46 -1.11
CA ARG A 97 -11.73 -24.45 -0.11
C ARG A 97 -10.45 -24.02 0.61
N GLY A 98 -10.24 -22.71 0.73
CA GLY A 98 -9.03 -22.16 1.34
C GLY A 98 -7.81 -22.07 0.40
N CYS A 99 -8.00 -22.17 -0.91
CA CYS A 99 -6.93 -21.93 -1.89
C CYS A 99 -6.28 -20.55 -1.66
N LEU A 100 -4.95 -20.56 -1.49
CA LEU A 100 -4.06 -19.40 -1.41
C LEU A 100 -3.45 -19.04 -2.78
N HIS A 101 -3.97 -19.63 -3.85
CA HIS A 101 -3.60 -19.35 -5.23
C HIS A 101 -2.10 -19.50 -5.54
N ASN A 102 -1.36 -20.32 -4.78
CA ASN A 102 0.07 -20.50 -4.91
C ASN A 102 0.41 -21.89 -5.45
N LYS A 103 0.46 -22.89 -4.56
CA LYS A 103 0.87 -24.27 -4.90
C LYS A 103 -0.29 -25.17 -5.25
N GLU A 104 -1.52 -24.73 -4.99
CA GLU A 104 -2.73 -25.52 -5.13
C GLU A 104 -2.95 -25.94 -6.60
N PRO A 105 -3.23 -27.21 -6.88
CA PRO A 105 -3.64 -27.63 -8.21
C PRO A 105 -5.05 -27.10 -8.52
N GLU A 106 -5.37 -26.96 -9.80
CA GLU A 106 -6.72 -26.56 -10.27
C GLU A 106 -7.22 -25.24 -9.62
N CYS A 107 -6.32 -24.26 -9.56
CA CYS A 107 -6.61 -22.91 -9.07
C CYS A 107 -7.18 -22.03 -10.20
N ALA A 108 -8.35 -21.43 -9.96
CA ALA A 108 -9.01 -20.55 -10.92
C ALA A 108 -8.21 -19.26 -11.21
N VAL A 109 -7.54 -18.69 -10.20
CA VAL A 109 -6.65 -17.53 -10.37
C VAL A 109 -5.46 -17.87 -11.27
N LYS A 110 -4.82 -19.04 -11.08
CA LYS A 110 -3.71 -19.48 -11.95
C LYS A 110 -4.17 -19.76 -13.38
N LYS A 111 -5.39 -20.29 -13.55
CA LYS A 111 -5.99 -20.44 -14.88
C LYS A 111 -6.24 -19.09 -15.55
N ALA A 112 -6.82 -18.13 -14.82
CA ALA A 112 -7.05 -16.78 -15.33
C ALA A 112 -5.73 -16.04 -15.67
N LEU A 113 -4.66 -16.28 -14.90
CA LEU A 113 -3.32 -15.80 -15.22
C LEU A 113 -2.81 -16.39 -16.54
N GLN A 114 -2.92 -17.71 -16.74
CA GLN A 114 -2.53 -18.36 -18.00
C GLN A 114 -3.33 -17.83 -19.21
N GLU A 115 -4.59 -17.47 -18.99
CA GLU A 115 -5.46 -16.83 -19.98
C GLU A 115 -5.20 -15.31 -20.13
N SER A 116 -4.18 -14.75 -19.48
CA SER A 116 -3.84 -13.32 -19.49
C SER A 116 -4.95 -12.38 -19.01
N LYS A 117 -5.92 -12.89 -18.25
CA LYS A 117 -6.99 -12.10 -17.59
C LYS A 117 -6.50 -11.43 -16.32
N ILE A 118 -5.43 -11.95 -15.72
CA ILE A 118 -4.74 -11.39 -14.57
C ILE A 118 -3.35 -10.95 -15.01
N ASN A 119 -2.95 -9.75 -14.60
CA ASN A 119 -1.62 -9.25 -14.90
C ASN A 119 -0.54 -10.04 -14.14
N GLU A 120 0.49 -10.49 -14.85
CA GLU A 120 1.56 -11.31 -14.28
C GLU A 120 2.36 -10.58 -13.19
N THR A 121 2.64 -9.29 -13.37
CA THR A 121 3.35 -8.49 -12.35
C THR A 121 2.53 -8.40 -11.05
N ARG A 122 1.21 -8.28 -11.16
CA ARG A 122 0.30 -8.26 -10.00
C ARG A 122 0.26 -9.60 -9.29
N TYR A 123 0.15 -10.71 -10.03
CA TYR A 123 0.19 -12.04 -9.46
C TYR A 123 1.54 -12.33 -8.78
N ASN A 124 2.66 -11.96 -9.41
CA ASN A 124 3.98 -12.14 -8.80
C ASN A 124 4.15 -11.29 -7.52
N PHE A 125 3.58 -10.07 -7.50
CA PHE A 125 3.53 -9.28 -6.29
C PHE A 125 2.70 -9.96 -5.18
N TYR A 126 1.54 -10.53 -5.52
CA TYR A 126 0.74 -11.32 -4.58
C TYR A 126 1.54 -12.48 -3.97
N ILE A 127 2.22 -13.28 -4.79
CA ILE A 127 3.01 -14.43 -4.32
C ILE A 127 4.13 -13.99 -3.39
N ARG A 128 4.86 -12.92 -3.73
CA ARG A 128 5.92 -12.39 -2.86
C ARG A 128 5.40 -12.01 -1.48
N ILE A 129 4.26 -11.31 -1.44
CA ILE A 129 3.62 -10.86 -0.20
C ILE A 129 3.09 -12.07 0.61
N LEU A 130 2.54 -13.08 -0.07
CA LEU A 130 2.11 -14.33 0.56
C LEU A 130 3.28 -15.08 1.21
N GLU A 131 4.43 -15.13 0.53
CA GLU A 131 5.65 -15.74 1.06
C GLU A 131 6.16 -15.01 2.31
N GLU A 132 6.16 -13.67 2.31
CA GLU A 132 6.50 -12.86 3.49
C GLU A 132 5.59 -13.17 4.69
N LEU A 133 4.28 -13.35 4.48
CA LEU A 133 3.34 -13.73 5.54
C LEU A 133 3.60 -15.15 6.06
N LEU A 134 3.81 -16.11 5.16
CA LEU A 134 4.13 -17.50 5.50
C LEU A 134 5.45 -17.64 6.27
N GLU A 135 6.45 -16.81 5.94
CA GLU A 135 7.70 -16.75 6.70
C GLU A 135 7.49 -16.15 8.09
N GLY A 136 6.75 -15.05 8.19
CA GLY A 136 6.43 -14.41 9.47
C GLY A 136 5.74 -15.34 10.47
N GLU A 137 4.84 -16.22 10.01
CA GLU A 137 4.20 -17.23 10.86
C GLU A 137 5.18 -18.26 11.44
N LYS A 138 6.23 -18.65 10.70
CA LYS A 138 7.21 -19.65 11.15
C LYS A 138 8.02 -19.19 12.36
N TYR A 139 8.21 -17.89 12.51
CA TYR A 139 8.98 -17.29 13.60
C TYR A 139 8.12 -16.86 14.80
N LYS A 140 6.81 -17.19 14.81
CA LYS A 140 5.92 -16.96 15.97
C LYS A 140 6.07 -18.04 17.07
N TRP A 141 6.86 -19.09 16.84
CA TRP A 141 7.03 -20.23 17.75
C TRP A 141 8.51 -20.54 18.02
#